data_AF-A0AAW8B948-F1
#
_entry.id   AF-A0AAW8B948-F1
#
_cell.length_a   1.000
_cell.length_b   1.000
_cell.length_c   1.000
_cell.angle_alpha   90.00
_cell.angle_beta   90.00
_cell.angle_gamma   90.00
#
_symmetry.space_group_name_H-M   'P 1'
#
loop_
_entity.id
_entity.type
_entity.pdbx_description
1 polymer ?
#
loop_
_entity_poly.entity_id
_entity_poly.type
_entity_poly.pdbx_seq_one_letter_code
_entity_poly.pdbx_strand_id
1 'polypeptide(L)'
;MMNQEIQNWSKKVIEKVTPILEKYDLDFYPFQAPLNIDSKILILGLNPAGYFNKNIRHTSFNNFLTSADIFSGNSEYKNRKKWKIYNNLMKLNYINELNDNFNYMNYVYFPTPKFHDIKEIKDFDIIDICKNLTLELISILNPEVVIVLGTATGIDIISKNTKTILNGYKKRLLVQGEIGNIKAFGIPHPSYNNYKEEYEEINKVLELLLNEKSVIPYSLSSLAKTKAKTIKRRDFDIKKINANLKEFGFSFSEFKNKKNIFQAVYKGINNDILDFRLDTSKKYFSFRSNEKINNSLFELEGKEIYRNLFEENAELEKDSWLVYKSFKNYNSEKSIEEQISNDLKILLGTIKEPLKKWN
;
A
#
# COMPACT_ATOMS: atom_id res chain seq x y z
N MET A 1 25.71 -14.32 -18.99
CA MET A 1 26.29 -13.11 -19.61
C MET A 1 25.17 -12.15 -19.94
N MET A 2 25.32 -10.87 -19.63
CA MET A 2 24.28 -9.87 -19.87
C MET A 2 24.19 -9.56 -21.38
N ASN A 3 22.97 -9.54 -21.94
CA ASN A 3 22.74 -9.28 -23.37
C ASN A 3 23.38 -7.95 -23.80
N GLN A 4 24.04 -7.93 -24.97
CA GLN A 4 24.66 -6.74 -25.56
C GLN A 4 23.67 -5.58 -25.70
N GLU A 5 22.39 -5.86 -25.98
CA GLU A 5 21.34 -4.84 -26.06
C GLU A 5 21.13 -4.13 -24.72
N ILE A 6 21.14 -4.89 -23.61
CA ILE A 6 21.00 -4.32 -22.26
C ILE A 6 22.22 -3.47 -21.89
N GLN A 7 23.42 -3.90 -22.28
CA GLN A 7 24.63 -3.10 -22.07
C GLN A 7 24.64 -1.82 -22.91
N ASN A 8 24.09 -1.85 -24.13
CA ASN A 8 23.93 -0.65 -24.95
C ASN A 8 22.87 0.28 -24.35
N TRP A 9 21.77 -0.28 -23.84
CA TRP A 9 20.75 0.48 -23.14
C TRP A 9 21.31 1.20 -21.92
N SER A 10 22.08 0.55 -21.04
CA SER A 10 22.64 1.22 -19.86
C SER A 10 23.63 2.33 -20.24
N LYS A 11 24.42 2.16 -21.30
CA LYS A 11 25.27 3.25 -21.82
C LYS A 11 24.46 4.46 -22.25
N LYS A 12 23.35 4.26 -22.97
CA LYS A 12 22.43 5.34 -23.35
C LYS A 12 21.81 6.01 -22.13
N VAL A 13 21.42 5.23 -21.12
CA VAL A 13 20.92 5.77 -19.85
C VAL A 13 21.97 6.69 -19.24
N ILE A 14 23.22 6.21 -19.06
CA ILE A 14 24.33 7.01 -18.50
C ILE A 14 24.50 8.32 -19.28
N GLU A 15 24.57 8.25 -20.61
CA GLU A 15 24.75 9.43 -21.47
C GLU A 15 23.63 10.47 -21.27
N LYS A 16 22.37 10.03 -21.18
CA LYS A 16 21.22 10.93 -21.05
C LYS A 16 21.04 11.49 -19.64
N VAL A 17 21.41 10.74 -18.61
CA VAL A 17 21.14 11.14 -17.21
C VAL A 17 22.30 11.87 -16.56
N THR A 18 23.53 11.67 -17.02
CA THR A 18 24.74 12.30 -16.44
C THR A 18 24.63 13.84 -16.39
N PRO A 19 24.23 14.54 -17.47
CA PRO A 19 24.09 16.01 -17.42
C PRO A 19 23.05 16.49 -16.40
N ILE A 20 22.02 15.69 -16.10
CA ILE A 20 20.99 15.99 -15.12
C ILE A 20 21.56 15.85 -13.71
N LEU A 21 22.29 14.75 -13.46
CA LEU A 21 22.93 14.47 -12.18
C LEU A 21 23.99 15.51 -11.81
N GLU A 22 24.80 15.94 -12.78
CA GLU A 22 25.82 16.97 -12.58
C GLU A 22 25.21 18.33 -12.24
N LYS A 23 24.07 18.69 -12.85
CA LYS A 23 23.45 20.00 -12.64
C LYS A 23 22.62 20.09 -11.36
N TYR A 24 21.88 19.03 -11.03
CA TYR A 24 20.89 19.06 -9.97
C TYR A 24 21.28 18.32 -8.70
N ASP A 25 22.40 17.58 -8.73
CA ASP A 25 22.89 16.75 -7.63
C ASP A 25 21.82 15.83 -7.03
N LEU A 26 21.19 15.05 -7.90
CA LEU A 26 20.10 14.14 -7.54
C LEU A 26 20.62 12.72 -7.29
N ASP A 27 19.89 11.99 -6.46
CA ASP A 27 19.98 10.54 -6.45
C ASP A 27 19.43 9.93 -7.75
N PHE A 28 19.83 8.69 -8.03
CA PHE A 28 19.47 8.01 -9.26
C PHE A 28 19.35 6.51 -9.09
N TYR A 29 18.17 5.97 -9.37
CA TYR A 29 18.01 4.53 -9.52
C TYR A 29 16.76 4.20 -10.34
N PRO A 30 16.90 3.64 -11.56
CA PRO A 30 15.76 3.19 -12.33
C PRO A 30 15.11 1.99 -11.66
N PHE A 31 15.89 1.05 -11.12
CA PHE A 31 15.38 -0.16 -10.50
C PHE A 31 15.21 -0.02 -8.98
N GLN A 32 14.11 -0.54 -8.45
CA GLN A 32 13.92 -0.75 -7.01
C GLN A 32 14.58 -2.05 -6.55
N ALA A 33 14.54 -3.11 -7.37
CA ALA A 33 15.19 -4.39 -7.10
C ALA A 33 16.37 -4.60 -8.07
N PRO A 34 17.37 -5.44 -7.75
CA PRO A 34 18.37 -5.84 -8.74
C PRO A 34 17.69 -6.41 -10.00
N LEU A 35 18.21 -6.07 -11.18
CA LEU A 35 17.64 -6.54 -12.44
C LEU A 35 17.70 -8.08 -12.53
N ASN A 36 16.54 -8.69 -12.78
CA ASN A 36 16.40 -10.10 -13.12
C ASN A 36 16.03 -10.22 -14.61
N ILE A 37 17.00 -10.52 -15.45
CA ILE A 37 16.81 -10.59 -16.91
C ILE A 37 15.82 -11.68 -17.34
N ASP A 38 15.68 -12.74 -16.55
CA ASP A 38 14.83 -13.89 -16.87
C ASP A 38 13.39 -13.72 -16.38
N SER A 39 13.11 -12.62 -15.66
CA SER A 39 11.77 -12.37 -15.16
C SER A 39 10.81 -12.00 -16.28
N LYS A 40 9.68 -12.71 -16.31
CA LYS A 40 8.58 -12.50 -17.24
C LYS A 40 7.66 -11.34 -16.85
N ILE A 41 7.83 -10.79 -15.65
CA ILE A 41 6.94 -9.78 -15.09
C ILE A 41 7.71 -8.51 -14.78
N LEU A 42 7.18 -7.38 -15.22
CA LEU A 42 7.72 -6.06 -14.92
C LEU A 42 6.71 -5.21 -14.16
N ILE A 43 7.10 -4.74 -12.98
CA ILE A 43 6.35 -3.79 -12.17
C ILE A 43 6.97 -2.39 -12.35
N LEU A 44 6.14 -1.41 -12.75
CA LEU A 44 6.53 -0.03 -13.02
C LEU A 44 5.94 0.93 -11.99
N GLY A 45 6.78 1.42 -11.09
CA GLY A 45 6.54 2.62 -10.28
C GLY A 45 6.58 3.91 -11.12
N LEU A 46 6.05 4.99 -10.56
CA LEU A 46 6.07 6.30 -11.22
C LEU A 46 7.47 6.92 -11.13
N ASN A 47 7.91 7.15 -9.90
CA ASN A 47 9.22 7.66 -9.54
C ASN A 47 9.59 7.14 -8.14
N PRO A 48 10.88 7.09 -7.81
CA PRO A 48 11.27 6.82 -6.45
C PRO A 48 10.82 7.91 -5.47
N ALA A 49 10.43 7.51 -4.26
CA ALA A 49 10.16 8.47 -3.20
C ALA A 49 11.47 8.99 -2.62
N GLY A 50 11.60 10.29 -2.43
CA GLY A 50 12.78 10.88 -1.80
C GLY A 50 12.66 12.38 -1.61
N TYR A 51 13.70 12.99 -1.06
CA TYR A 51 13.75 14.43 -0.83
C TYR A 51 14.38 15.14 -2.02
N PHE A 52 13.81 16.28 -2.41
CA PHE A 52 14.40 17.23 -3.36
C PHE A 52 15.48 18.07 -2.65
N ASN A 53 16.33 17.45 -1.84
CA ASN A 53 17.32 18.16 -1.04
C ASN A 53 18.71 17.87 -1.60
N LYS A 54 19.38 18.93 -2.06
CA LYS A 54 20.63 18.96 -2.86
C LYS A 54 21.89 18.39 -2.17
N ASN A 55 21.77 17.55 -1.15
CA ASN A 55 22.91 17.19 -0.28
C ASN A 55 22.85 15.77 0.29
N ILE A 56 21.94 14.90 -0.15
CA ILE A 56 21.89 13.51 0.31
C ILE A 56 21.79 12.62 -0.92
N ARG A 57 22.96 12.27 -1.48
CA ARG A 57 23.06 11.12 -2.38
C ARG A 57 23.10 9.85 -1.52
N HIS A 58 22.08 9.02 -1.61
CA HIS A 58 22.10 7.65 -1.11
C HIS A 58 22.85 6.70 -2.05
N THR A 59 23.03 7.08 -3.32
CA THR A 59 23.85 6.31 -4.27
C THR A 59 25.30 6.77 -4.28
N SER A 60 26.18 5.93 -3.75
CA SER A 60 27.63 6.13 -3.73
C SER A 60 28.26 5.66 -5.05
N PHE A 61 28.19 6.50 -6.09
CA PHE A 61 28.97 6.25 -7.32
C PHE A 61 30.30 7.02 -7.24
N ASN A 62 31.41 6.32 -7.50
CA ASN A 62 32.76 6.91 -7.52
C ASN A 62 32.88 7.85 -8.75
N ASN A 63 32.45 9.10 -8.60
CA ASN A 63 32.48 10.18 -9.61
C ASN A 63 31.73 9.92 -10.94
N PHE A 64 31.46 8.67 -11.32
CA PHE A 64 30.84 8.28 -12.59
C PHE A 64 29.83 7.15 -12.39
N LEU A 65 28.66 7.29 -13.02
CA LEU A 65 27.62 6.26 -13.05
C LEU A 65 28.03 5.12 -13.99
N THR A 66 27.94 3.87 -13.52
CA THR A 66 28.27 2.67 -14.32
C THR A 66 27.04 1.82 -14.66
N SER A 67 27.21 0.83 -15.54
CA SER A 67 26.16 -0.16 -15.79
C SER A 67 25.83 -0.97 -14.52
N ALA A 68 26.83 -1.33 -13.72
CA ALA A 68 26.62 -2.13 -12.50
C ALA A 68 25.74 -1.39 -11.49
N ASP A 69 25.96 -0.08 -11.38
CA ASP A 69 25.18 0.83 -10.55
C ASP A 69 23.70 0.82 -10.93
N ILE A 70 23.40 0.98 -12.23
CA ILE A 70 22.05 0.92 -12.77
C ILE A 70 21.36 -0.40 -12.41
N PHE A 71 22.03 -1.53 -12.64
CA PHE A 71 21.42 -2.86 -12.51
C PHE A 71 21.35 -3.39 -11.08
N SER A 72 22.13 -2.83 -10.16
CA SER A 72 22.08 -3.18 -8.73
C SER A 72 20.80 -2.71 -8.05
N GLY A 73 20.14 -1.68 -8.60
CA GLY A 73 18.91 -1.11 -8.08
C GLY A 73 19.08 -0.38 -6.75
N ASN A 74 17.97 -0.22 -6.02
CA ASN A 74 17.96 0.47 -4.74
C ASN A 74 18.66 -0.38 -3.66
N SER A 75 19.72 0.17 -3.04
CA SER A 75 20.51 -0.49 -2.00
C SER A 75 19.70 -0.87 -0.75
N GLU A 76 18.56 -0.22 -0.52
CA GLU A 76 17.64 -0.50 0.58
C GLU A 76 16.61 -1.61 0.27
N TYR A 77 16.60 -2.19 -0.94
CA TYR A 77 15.64 -3.25 -1.31
C TYR A 77 15.70 -4.49 -0.41
N LYS A 78 16.87 -4.76 0.19
CA LYS A 78 17.02 -5.81 1.21
C LYS A 78 16.06 -5.62 2.40
N ASN A 79 15.68 -4.38 2.70
CA ASN A 79 14.76 -4.00 3.78
C ASN A 79 13.30 -3.82 3.32
N ARG A 80 12.96 -4.19 2.07
CA ARG A 80 11.64 -3.93 1.45
C ARG A 80 10.43 -4.40 2.25
N LYS A 81 10.54 -5.47 3.05
CA LYS A 81 9.45 -5.98 3.91
C LYS A 81 9.01 -4.97 4.99
N LYS A 82 9.83 -3.96 5.29
CA LYS A 82 9.46 -2.83 6.16
C LYS A 82 8.74 -1.71 5.40
N TRP A 83 8.75 -1.74 4.07
CA TRP A 83 8.15 -0.69 3.24
C TRP A 83 6.65 -0.91 3.11
N LYS A 84 5.88 0.11 3.49
CA LYS A 84 4.43 0.11 3.34
C LYS A 84 3.98 -0.12 1.90
N ILE A 85 4.68 0.45 0.92
CA ILE A 85 4.37 0.29 -0.52
C ILE A 85 4.53 -1.16 -0.94
N TYR A 86 5.64 -1.80 -0.55
CA TYR A 86 5.89 -3.21 -0.85
C TYR A 86 4.83 -4.10 -0.19
N ASN A 87 4.55 -3.91 1.09
CA ASN A 87 3.54 -4.70 1.80
C ASN A 87 2.12 -4.53 1.22
N ASN A 88 1.77 -3.33 0.72
CA ASN A 88 0.50 -3.09 0.05
C ASN A 88 0.46 -3.70 -1.37
N LEU A 89 1.60 -3.81 -2.05
CA LEU A 89 1.71 -4.50 -3.33
C LEU A 89 1.53 -6.01 -3.15
N MET A 90 2.10 -6.60 -2.08
CA MET A 90 1.95 -8.02 -1.73
C MET A 90 0.52 -8.42 -1.28
N LYS A 91 -0.41 -7.47 -1.16
CA LYS A 91 -1.85 -7.78 -1.00
C LYS A 91 -2.49 -8.28 -2.30
N LEU A 92 -1.79 -8.15 -3.42
CA LEU A 92 -2.21 -8.72 -4.68
C LEU A 92 -1.71 -10.15 -4.77
N ASN A 93 -2.62 -11.13 -4.82
CA ASN A 93 -2.30 -12.55 -4.75
C ASN A 93 -1.29 -12.94 -5.83
N TYR A 94 -1.57 -12.53 -7.08
CA TYR A 94 -0.68 -12.77 -8.20
C TYR A 94 0.75 -12.29 -7.95
N ILE A 95 0.92 -11.08 -7.39
CA ILE A 95 2.26 -10.52 -7.13
C ILE A 95 2.93 -11.22 -5.95
N ASN A 96 2.17 -11.54 -4.91
CA ASN A 96 2.70 -12.24 -3.73
C ASN A 96 3.21 -13.64 -4.09
N GLU A 97 2.49 -14.36 -4.95
CA GLU A 97 2.85 -15.70 -5.41
C GLU A 97 4.12 -15.74 -6.26
N LEU A 98 4.51 -14.62 -6.89
CA LEU A 98 5.78 -14.51 -7.62
C LEU A 98 7.00 -14.61 -6.70
N ASN A 99 6.86 -14.41 -5.38
CA ASN A 99 7.96 -14.52 -4.41
C ASN A 99 9.22 -13.71 -4.83
N ASP A 100 9.04 -12.42 -5.14
CA ASP A 100 10.09 -11.52 -5.67
C ASP A 100 10.65 -11.90 -7.06
N ASN A 101 10.07 -12.87 -7.78
CA ASN A 101 10.45 -13.20 -9.16
C ASN A 101 9.81 -12.23 -10.19
N PHE A 102 10.01 -10.93 -9.98
CA PHE A 102 9.59 -9.86 -10.87
C PHE A 102 10.70 -8.80 -10.97
N ASN A 103 10.78 -8.10 -12.09
CA ASN A 103 11.50 -6.84 -12.16
C ASN A 103 10.66 -5.74 -11.53
N TYR A 104 11.27 -4.92 -10.66
CA TYR A 104 10.60 -3.75 -10.09
C TYR A 104 11.44 -2.50 -10.38
N MET A 105 10.90 -1.60 -11.20
CA MET A 105 11.56 -0.37 -11.60
C MET A 105 10.59 0.82 -11.56
N ASN A 106 11.12 2.03 -11.70
CA ASN A 106 10.36 3.24 -11.94
C ASN A 106 10.54 3.68 -13.39
N TYR A 107 9.55 4.34 -14.00
CA TYR A 107 9.75 4.92 -15.35
C TYR A 107 10.32 6.34 -15.32
N VAL A 108 10.27 7.06 -14.19
CA VAL A 108 11.11 8.22 -13.92
C VAL A 108 12.17 7.82 -12.89
N TYR A 109 13.44 8.03 -13.22
CA TYR A 109 14.55 7.42 -12.48
C TYR A 109 15.06 8.26 -11.29
N PHE A 110 14.54 9.47 -11.15
CA PHE A 110 14.97 10.45 -10.14
C PHE A 110 13.96 10.54 -9.01
N PRO A 111 14.41 10.55 -7.74
CA PRO A 111 13.52 10.66 -6.61
C PRO A 111 12.94 12.06 -6.49
N THR A 112 11.66 12.13 -6.12
CA THR A 112 11.00 13.39 -5.77
C THR A 112 9.99 13.14 -4.64
N PRO A 113 9.63 14.16 -3.83
CA PRO A 113 8.61 14.01 -2.80
C PRO A 113 7.25 13.62 -3.39
N LYS A 114 6.90 14.22 -4.53
CA LYS A 114 5.75 13.86 -5.35
C LYS A 114 6.15 13.83 -6.81
N PHE A 115 5.59 12.87 -7.55
CA PHE A 115 5.86 12.71 -8.99
C PHE A 115 5.85 14.02 -9.81
N HIS A 116 4.90 14.92 -9.53
CA HIS A 116 4.78 16.16 -10.29
C HIS A 116 5.91 17.17 -10.02
N ASP A 117 6.65 17.03 -8.92
CA ASP A 117 7.76 17.90 -8.55
C ASP A 117 8.94 17.75 -9.54
N ILE A 118 8.99 16.66 -10.31
CA ILE A 118 10.02 16.50 -11.36
C ILE A 118 9.98 17.63 -12.41
N LYS A 119 8.83 18.28 -12.57
CA LYS A 119 8.63 19.40 -13.50
C LYS A 119 9.32 20.69 -13.07
N GLU A 120 9.85 20.74 -11.85
CA GLU A 120 10.67 21.87 -11.38
C GLU A 120 12.03 21.93 -12.11
N ILE A 121 12.49 20.80 -12.67
CA ILE A 121 13.68 20.73 -13.53
C ILE A 121 13.26 21.08 -14.96
N LYS A 122 13.47 22.34 -15.35
CA LYS A 122 12.97 22.88 -16.62
C LYS A 122 13.92 22.71 -17.80
N ASP A 123 15.21 22.44 -17.55
CA ASP A 123 16.21 22.34 -18.62
C ASP A 123 16.13 21.02 -19.39
N PHE A 124 15.43 20.03 -18.85
CA PHE A 124 15.35 18.69 -19.39
C PHE A 124 13.91 18.21 -19.35
N ASP A 125 13.45 17.57 -20.43
CA ASP A 125 12.20 16.82 -20.40
C ASP A 125 12.44 15.45 -19.76
N ILE A 126 12.59 15.44 -18.44
CA ILE A 126 12.95 14.23 -17.68
C ILE A 126 11.92 13.12 -17.89
N ILE A 127 10.64 13.47 -17.94
CA ILE A 127 9.56 12.49 -18.10
C ILE A 127 9.71 11.79 -19.44
N ASP A 128 9.86 12.53 -20.54
CA ASP A 128 9.99 11.92 -21.86
C ASP A 128 11.32 11.18 -22.04
N ILE A 129 12.43 11.70 -21.51
CA ILE A 129 13.73 11.01 -21.53
C ILE A 129 13.62 9.64 -20.84
N CYS A 130 13.17 9.61 -19.58
CA CYS A 130 13.10 8.36 -18.83
C CYS A 130 12.02 7.43 -19.39
N LYS A 131 10.87 7.96 -19.84
CA LYS A 131 9.83 7.17 -20.51
C LYS A 131 10.37 6.45 -21.74
N ASN A 132 11.07 7.15 -22.63
CA ASN A 132 11.61 6.55 -23.84
C ASN A 132 12.65 5.47 -23.55
N LEU A 133 13.54 5.72 -22.58
CA LEU A 133 14.49 4.72 -22.10
C LEU A 133 13.79 3.50 -21.50
N THR A 134 12.72 3.69 -20.73
CA THR A 134 11.93 2.58 -20.17
C THR A 134 11.22 1.78 -21.25
N LEU A 135 10.65 2.43 -22.27
CA LEU A 135 10.02 1.74 -23.41
C LEU A 135 11.05 0.92 -24.20
N GLU A 136 12.25 1.45 -24.41
CA GLU A 136 13.36 0.70 -25.02
C GLU A 136 13.72 -0.53 -24.18
N LEU A 137 13.87 -0.37 -22.86
CA LEU A 137 14.17 -1.49 -21.97
C LEU A 137 13.06 -2.56 -21.98
N ILE A 138 11.79 -2.15 -21.98
CA ILE A 138 10.66 -3.09 -22.05
C ILE A 138 10.75 -3.91 -23.34
N SER A 139 11.12 -3.29 -24.46
CA SER A 139 11.33 -4.02 -25.72
C SER A 139 12.48 -5.03 -25.63
N ILE A 140 13.54 -4.72 -24.88
CA ILE A 140 14.70 -5.60 -24.72
C ILE A 140 14.40 -6.76 -23.76
N LEU A 141 13.76 -6.47 -22.63
CA LEU A 141 13.39 -7.48 -21.63
C LEU A 141 12.25 -8.38 -22.11
N ASN A 142 11.37 -7.84 -22.97
CA ASN A 142 10.21 -8.52 -23.52
C ASN A 142 9.38 -9.31 -22.47
N PRO A 143 8.95 -8.66 -21.36
CA PRO A 143 8.14 -9.34 -20.36
C PRO A 143 6.80 -9.80 -20.94
N GLU A 144 6.24 -10.87 -20.39
CA GLU A 144 4.88 -11.33 -20.75
C GLU A 144 3.82 -10.33 -20.28
N VAL A 145 4.05 -9.67 -19.15
CA VAL A 145 3.11 -8.71 -18.54
C VAL A 145 3.85 -7.53 -17.90
N VAL A 146 3.28 -6.34 -18.09
CA VAL A 146 3.68 -5.12 -17.37
C VAL A 146 2.58 -4.67 -16.40
N ILE A 147 2.91 -4.51 -15.12
CA ILE A 147 2.02 -3.93 -14.10
C ILE A 147 2.46 -2.51 -13.78
N VAL A 148 1.62 -1.52 -14.03
CA VAL A 148 1.92 -0.10 -13.79
C VAL A 148 1.23 0.39 -12.52
N LEU A 149 2.02 0.93 -11.58
CA LEU A 149 1.55 1.47 -10.31
C LEU A 149 1.01 2.89 -10.49
N GLY A 150 -0.21 3.00 -11.00
CA GLY A 150 -0.92 4.26 -11.17
C GLY A 150 -1.89 4.19 -12.34
N THR A 151 -3.19 4.35 -12.06
CA THR A 151 -4.22 4.23 -13.10
C THR A 151 -4.35 5.49 -13.97
N ALA A 152 -3.92 6.67 -13.51
CA ALA A 152 -4.00 7.94 -14.26
C ALA A 152 -2.64 8.53 -14.60
N THR A 153 -1.75 8.64 -13.61
CA THR A 153 -0.41 9.21 -13.79
C THR A 153 0.64 8.14 -14.12
N GLY A 154 0.22 6.90 -14.35
CA GLY A 154 1.09 5.79 -14.71
C GLY A 154 0.71 5.24 -16.08
N ILE A 155 -0.25 4.31 -16.11
CA ILE A 155 -0.57 3.57 -17.33
C ILE A 155 -1.00 4.46 -18.51
N ASP A 156 -1.79 5.51 -18.29
CA ASP A 156 -2.24 6.42 -19.36
C ASP A 156 -1.08 7.22 -19.97
N ILE A 157 0.07 7.31 -19.28
CA ILE A 157 1.25 8.02 -19.76
C ILE A 157 2.14 7.11 -20.61
N ILE A 158 2.32 5.85 -20.18
CA ILE A 158 3.32 4.95 -20.75
C ILE A 158 2.75 3.96 -21.77
N SER A 159 1.45 3.68 -21.72
CA SER A 159 0.79 2.71 -22.60
C SER A 159 -0.18 3.39 -23.57
N LYS A 160 -0.59 2.64 -24.60
CA LYS A 160 -1.59 3.03 -25.59
C LYS A 160 -2.87 2.23 -25.39
N ASN A 161 -3.94 2.66 -26.07
CA ASN A 161 -5.23 1.95 -26.11
C ASN A 161 -5.82 1.67 -24.72
N THR A 162 -5.65 2.60 -23.78
CA THR A 162 -6.06 2.35 -22.40
C THR A 162 -7.58 2.26 -22.26
N LYS A 163 -8.03 1.22 -21.57
CA LYS A 163 -9.44 0.96 -21.25
C LYS A 163 -9.58 0.63 -19.78
N THR A 164 -10.48 1.33 -19.10
CA THR A 164 -10.82 0.99 -17.71
C THR A 164 -11.65 -0.29 -17.70
N ILE A 165 -11.20 -1.30 -16.97
CA ILE A 165 -11.89 -2.58 -16.79
C ILE A 165 -12.67 -2.59 -15.47
N LEU A 166 -12.05 -2.09 -14.39
CA LEU A 166 -12.67 -2.07 -13.07
C LEU A 166 -12.65 -0.65 -12.49
N ASN A 167 -13.84 -0.13 -12.20
CA ASN A 167 -14.02 1.09 -11.41
C ASN A 167 -14.35 0.75 -9.97
N GLY A 168 -13.57 1.28 -9.02
CA GLY A 168 -13.88 1.24 -7.60
C GLY A 168 -14.95 2.25 -7.22
N TYR A 169 -15.02 2.56 -5.92
CA TYR A 169 -16.04 3.49 -5.42
C TYR A 169 -15.74 4.95 -5.79
N LYS A 170 -14.46 5.31 -5.88
CA LYS A 170 -14.02 6.71 -6.09
C LYS A 170 -12.90 6.86 -7.12
N LYS A 171 -12.43 5.76 -7.69
CA LYS A 171 -11.25 5.74 -8.56
C LYS A 171 -11.25 4.51 -9.46
N ARG A 172 -10.46 4.56 -10.54
CA ARG A 172 -10.14 3.39 -11.35
C ARG A 172 -9.29 2.42 -10.54
N LEU A 173 -9.64 1.14 -10.58
CA LEU A 173 -8.93 0.06 -9.88
C LEU A 173 -8.17 -0.85 -10.84
N LEU A 174 -8.64 -0.98 -12.08
CA LEU A 174 -7.90 -1.71 -13.09
C LEU A 174 -8.11 -1.08 -14.46
N VAL A 175 -7.01 -0.75 -15.12
CA VAL A 175 -6.96 -0.24 -16.49
C VAL A 175 -6.10 -1.19 -17.29
N GLN A 176 -6.55 -1.58 -18.47
CA GLN A 176 -5.76 -2.36 -19.41
C GLN A 176 -5.25 -1.43 -20.51
N GLY A 177 -4.03 -1.65 -20.98
CA GLY A 177 -3.44 -0.94 -22.10
C GLY A 177 -2.34 -1.79 -22.76
N GLU A 178 -1.60 -1.18 -23.67
CA GLU A 178 -0.59 -1.86 -24.48
C GLU A 178 0.72 -1.07 -24.50
N ILE A 179 1.84 -1.76 -24.29
CA ILE A 179 3.19 -1.22 -24.47
C ILE A 179 3.87 -2.03 -25.58
N GLY A 180 3.91 -1.48 -26.79
CA GLY A 180 4.24 -2.28 -27.97
C GLY A 180 3.21 -3.39 -28.15
N ASN A 181 3.65 -4.65 -28.18
CA ASN A 181 2.79 -5.83 -28.26
C ASN A 181 2.51 -6.46 -26.89
N ILE A 182 2.93 -5.84 -25.79
CA ILE A 182 2.84 -6.39 -24.44
C ILE A 182 1.60 -5.84 -23.73
N LYS A 183 0.85 -6.72 -23.09
CA LYS A 183 -0.29 -6.36 -22.24
C LYS A 183 0.20 -5.61 -21.00
N ALA A 184 -0.37 -4.45 -20.74
CA ALA A 184 -0.09 -3.64 -19.56
C ALA A 184 -1.35 -3.47 -18.70
N PHE A 185 -1.20 -3.60 -17.39
CA PHE A 185 -2.27 -3.39 -16.42
C PHE A 185 -1.92 -2.31 -15.40
N GLY A 186 -2.74 -1.27 -15.35
CA GLY A 186 -2.63 -0.17 -14.42
C GLY A 186 -3.48 -0.42 -13.20
N ILE A 187 -2.85 -0.42 -12.03
CA ILE A 187 -3.50 -0.57 -10.72
C ILE A 187 -3.32 0.70 -9.88
N PRO A 188 -4.14 0.93 -8.84
CA PRO A 188 -3.89 2.00 -7.89
C PRO A 188 -2.48 1.89 -7.32
N HIS A 189 -1.77 3.02 -7.27
CA HIS A 189 -0.46 3.05 -6.65
C HIS A 189 -0.55 2.54 -5.18
N PRO A 190 0.32 1.64 -4.71
CA PRO A 190 0.20 1.01 -3.39
C PRO A 190 0.30 1.96 -2.19
N SER A 191 0.72 3.22 -2.40
CA SER A 191 0.62 4.27 -1.37
C SER A 191 -0.84 4.63 -1.04
N TYR A 192 -1.77 4.44 -1.99
CA TYR A 192 -3.19 4.59 -1.76
C TYR A 192 -3.72 3.37 -1.00
N ASN A 193 -4.40 3.61 0.11
CA ASN A 193 -4.96 2.55 0.93
C ASN A 193 -6.37 2.18 0.43
N ASN A 194 -6.49 1.16 -0.43
CA ASN A 194 -7.78 0.67 -0.96
C ASN A 194 -8.66 0.07 0.15
N TYR A 195 -9.95 -0.11 -0.13
CA TYR A 195 -10.81 -0.96 0.71
C TYR A 195 -10.48 -2.45 0.49
N LYS A 196 -10.89 -3.31 1.42
CA LYS A 196 -10.63 -4.76 1.32
C LYS A 196 -11.29 -5.34 0.07
N GLU A 197 -12.54 -4.97 -0.16
CA GLU A 197 -13.35 -5.40 -1.31
C GLU A 197 -12.75 -4.90 -2.64
N GLU A 198 -12.10 -3.74 -2.64
CA GLU A 198 -11.38 -3.25 -3.82
C GLU A 198 -10.14 -4.11 -4.13
N TYR A 199 -9.40 -4.58 -3.12
CA TYR A 199 -8.28 -5.50 -3.32
C TYR A 199 -8.76 -6.87 -3.81
N GLU A 200 -9.83 -7.41 -3.23
CA GLU A 200 -10.42 -8.68 -3.63
C GLU A 200 -10.85 -8.66 -5.10
N GLU A 201 -11.52 -7.60 -5.56
CA GLU A 201 -11.90 -7.51 -6.97
C GLU A 201 -10.75 -7.14 -7.91
N ILE A 202 -9.74 -6.40 -7.46
CA ILE A 202 -8.51 -6.26 -8.26
C ILE A 202 -7.88 -7.65 -8.48
N ASN A 203 -7.76 -8.46 -7.44
CA ASN A 203 -7.18 -9.81 -7.54
C ASN A 203 -7.94 -10.69 -8.53
N LYS A 204 -9.26 -10.79 -8.35
CA LYS A 204 -10.12 -11.61 -9.22
C LYS A 204 -10.06 -11.14 -10.67
N VAL A 205 -10.19 -9.85 -10.94
CA VAL A 205 -10.20 -9.34 -12.32
C VAL A 205 -8.82 -9.47 -12.97
N LEU A 206 -7.75 -9.16 -12.23
CA LEU A 206 -6.39 -9.29 -12.73
C LEU A 206 -6.07 -10.75 -13.08
N GLU A 207 -6.42 -11.71 -12.21
CA GLU A 207 -6.25 -13.15 -12.47
C GLU A 207 -6.98 -13.60 -13.74
N LEU A 208 -8.22 -13.15 -13.96
CA LEU A 208 -8.96 -13.46 -15.20
C LEU A 208 -8.21 -12.95 -16.44
N LEU A 209 -7.74 -11.70 -16.41
CA LEU A 209 -7.05 -11.08 -17.53
C LEU A 209 -5.68 -11.68 -17.82
N LEU A 210 -4.94 -12.06 -16.78
CA LEU A 210 -3.65 -12.73 -16.90
C LEU A 210 -3.80 -14.14 -17.50
N ASN A 211 -4.93 -14.80 -17.24
CA ASN A 211 -5.31 -16.07 -17.88
C ASN A 211 -6.03 -15.87 -19.23
N GLU A 212 -5.90 -14.69 -19.84
CA GLU A 212 -6.48 -14.34 -21.14
C GLU A 212 -8.01 -14.45 -21.25
N LYS A 213 -8.71 -14.43 -20.10
CA LYS A 213 -10.17 -14.42 -20.08
C LYS A 213 -10.69 -13.01 -20.30
N SER A 214 -11.77 -12.91 -21.08
CA SER A 214 -12.45 -11.64 -21.30
C SER A 214 -13.19 -11.19 -20.03
N VAL A 215 -13.09 -9.90 -19.72
CA VAL A 215 -13.83 -9.26 -18.63
C VAL A 215 -14.64 -8.10 -19.20
N ILE A 216 -15.96 -8.13 -18.99
CA ILE A 216 -16.83 -7.00 -19.30
C ILE A 216 -16.55 -5.90 -18.26
N PRO A 217 -16.21 -4.67 -18.67
CA PRO A 217 -15.94 -3.61 -17.70
C PRO A 217 -17.12 -3.32 -16.78
N TYR A 218 -16.84 -3.11 -15.50
CA TYR A 218 -17.88 -2.81 -14.51
C TYR A 218 -17.39 -1.90 -13.39
N SER A 219 -18.34 -1.44 -12.57
CA SER A 219 -18.04 -0.68 -11.36
C SER A 219 -18.47 -1.44 -10.11
N LEU A 220 -17.65 -1.37 -9.06
CA LEU A 220 -18.10 -1.78 -7.73
C LEU A 220 -19.29 -0.96 -7.27
N SER A 221 -19.43 0.28 -7.74
CA SER A 221 -20.62 1.11 -7.45
C SER A 221 -21.90 0.59 -8.13
N SER A 222 -21.78 -0.16 -9.23
CA SER A 222 -22.93 -0.79 -9.91
C SER A 222 -23.26 -2.17 -9.35
N LEU A 223 -22.27 -2.89 -8.78
CA LEU A 223 -22.49 -4.13 -8.05
C LEU A 223 -23.01 -3.89 -6.63
N ALA A 224 -22.67 -2.73 -6.06
CA ALA A 224 -23.19 -2.27 -4.81
C ALA A 224 -24.68 -1.94 -4.95
N LYS A 225 -25.55 -2.86 -4.50
CA LYS A 225 -26.95 -2.50 -4.13
C LYS A 225 -27.01 -1.39 -3.08
N THR A 226 -25.87 -1.03 -2.50
CA THR A 226 -25.71 -0.02 -1.46
C THR A 226 -24.39 0.71 -1.71
N LYS A 227 -24.44 1.92 -2.29
CA LYS A 227 -23.32 2.89 -2.26
C LYS A 227 -22.62 2.74 -0.91
N ALA A 228 -21.33 2.39 -0.89
CA ALA A 228 -20.54 2.34 0.34
C ALA A 228 -20.80 3.64 1.11
N LYS A 229 -21.66 3.58 2.13
CA LYS A 229 -22.07 4.78 2.85
C LYS A 229 -20.79 5.23 3.52
N THR A 230 -20.20 6.31 3.01
CA THR A 230 -19.14 6.98 3.73
C THR A 230 -19.77 7.38 5.04
N ILE A 231 -19.50 6.64 6.12
CA ILE A 231 -20.05 6.89 7.45
C ILE A 231 -19.77 8.35 7.74
N LYS A 232 -20.82 9.17 7.74
CA LYS A 232 -20.68 10.58 8.07
C LYS A 232 -20.58 10.62 9.58
N ARG A 233 -19.75 11.54 10.08
CA ARG A 233 -19.56 11.75 11.53
C ARG A 233 -20.88 11.87 12.31
N ARG A 234 -21.90 12.47 11.70
CA ARG A 234 -23.24 12.67 12.29
C ARG A 234 -24.07 11.39 12.41
N ASP A 235 -23.69 10.34 11.69
CA ASP A 235 -24.43 9.08 11.63
C ASP A 235 -23.96 8.11 12.72
N PHE A 236 -22.91 8.47 13.49
CA PHE A 236 -22.33 7.62 14.53
C PHE A 236 -22.98 7.87 15.91
N ASP A 237 -23.54 6.82 16.51
CA ASP A 237 -24.19 6.91 17.82
C ASP A 237 -23.50 6.04 18.88
N ILE A 238 -22.71 6.70 19.73
CA ILE A 238 -22.00 6.03 20.83
C ILE A 238 -22.96 5.37 21.84
N LYS A 239 -24.20 5.88 21.97
CA LYS A 239 -25.18 5.31 22.90
C LYS A 239 -25.59 3.90 22.47
N LYS A 240 -25.63 3.62 21.16
CA LYS A 240 -25.91 2.27 20.65
C LYS A 240 -24.82 1.28 21.02
N ILE A 241 -23.55 1.68 20.88
CA ILE A 241 -22.41 0.83 21.28
C ILE A 241 -22.47 0.55 22.78
N ASN A 242 -22.64 1.59 23.60
CA ASN A 242 -22.73 1.44 25.05
C ASN A 242 -23.92 0.57 25.48
N ALA A 243 -25.07 0.69 24.81
CA ALA A 243 -26.23 -0.17 25.07
C ALA A 243 -25.93 -1.64 24.74
N ASN A 244 -25.28 -1.90 23.59
CA ASN A 244 -24.91 -3.24 23.15
C ASN A 244 -23.86 -3.91 24.04
N LEU A 245 -23.05 -3.14 24.76
CA LEU A 245 -21.95 -3.63 25.60
C LEU A 245 -22.27 -3.57 27.10
N LYS A 246 -23.49 -3.16 27.47
CA LYS A 246 -23.91 -3.00 28.87
C LYS A 246 -23.76 -4.28 29.69
N GLU A 247 -24.03 -5.45 29.10
CA GLU A 247 -23.88 -6.76 29.75
C GLU A 247 -22.42 -7.09 30.14
N PHE A 248 -21.46 -6.47 29.47
CA PHE A 248 -20.04 -6.60 29.77
C PHE A 248 -19.57 -5.62 30.85
N GLY A 249 -20.43 -4.72 31.33
CA GLY A 249 -19.99 -3.61 32.19
C GLY A 249 -19.03 -2.66 31.48
N PHE A 250 -19.03 -2.68 30.15
CA PHE A 250 -18.14 -1.88 29.30
C PHE A 250 -18.90 -0.69 28.75
N SER A 251 -18.33 0.51 28.88
CA SER A 251 -18.90 1.71 28.26
C SER A 251 -17.82 2.71 27.90
N PHE A 252 -18.02 3.34 26.75
CA PHE A 252 -17.23 4.48 26.31
C PHE A 252 -17.76 5.78 26.93
N SER A 253 -16.82 6.64 27.31
CA SER A 253 -17.06 8.02 27.75
C SER A 253 -16.26 9.00 26.89
N GLU A 254 -16.66 10.27 26.86
CA GLU A 254 -15.93 11.28 26.09
C GLU A 254 -14.53 11.51 26.68
N PHE A 255 -13.51 11.44 25.84
CA PHE A 255 -12.13 11.53 26.30
C PHE A 255 -11.71 12.98 26.53
N LYS A 256 -11.39 13.35 27.78
CA LYS A 256 -10.78 14.65 28.14
C LYS A 256 -11.44 15.85 27.43
N ASN A 257 -12.77 15.84 27.34
CA ASN A 257 -13.58 16.86 26.65
C ASN A 257 -13.22 17.06 25.15
N LYS A 258 -12.58 16.05 24.52
CA LYS A 258 -12.30 16.05 23.09
C LYS A 258 -13.50 15.49 22.35
N LYS A 259 -14.25 16.39 21.72
CA LYS A 259 -15.38 16.06 20.86
C LYS A 259 -15.02 14.94 19.88
N ASN A 260 -15.86 13.90 19.84
CA ASN A 260 -15.78 12.73 18.95
C ASN A 260 -14.70 11.69 19.27
N ILE A 261 -14.00 11.85 20.39
CA ILE A 261 -13.04 10.86 20.85
C ILE A 261 -13.61 10.25 22.11
N PHE A 262 -13.80 8.95 22.09
CA PHE A 262 -14.32 8.20 23.23
C PHE A 262 -13.28 7.23 23.76
N GLN A 263 -13.25 7.08 25.08
CA GLN A 263 -12.34 6.21 25.80
C GLN A 263 -13.13 5.26 26.71
N ALA A 264 -12.64 4.04 26.80
CA ALA A 264 -12.99 3.10 27.85
C ALA A 264 -11.69 2.49 28.40
N VAL A 265 -11.62 2.30 29.71
CA VAL A 265 -10.54 1.53 30.33
C VAL A 265 -11.17 0.27 30.90
N TYR A 266 -10.60 -0.89 30.59
CA TYR A 266 -11.19 -2.17 30.99
C TYR A 266 -10.10 -3.16 31.37
N LYS A 267 -10.39 -3.99 32.37
CA LYS A 267 -9.47 -5.04 32.84
C LYS A 267 -9.50 -6.21 31.87
N GLY A 268 -8.35 -6.53 31.29
CA GLY A 268 -8.13 -7.65 30.38
C GLY A 268 -7.74 -8.95 31.09
N ILE A 269 -7.20 -9.86 30.29
CA ILE A 269 -6.63 -11.15 30.71
C ILE A 269 -5.42 -10.89 31.63
N ASN A 270 -5.22 -11.75 32.63
CA ASN A 270 -4.10 -11.70 33.57
C ASN A 270 -3.81 -10.32 34.21
N ASN A 271 -4.88 -9.57 34.53
CA ASN A 271 -4.77 -8.22 35.11
C ASN A 271 -4.21 -7.14 34.19
N ASP A 272 -4.12 -7.39 32.89
CA ASP A 272 -3.91 -6.35 31.89
C ASP A 272 -4.92 -5.21 32.08
N ILE A 273 -4.48 -3.97 31.87
CA ILE A 273 -5.37 -2.80 31.85
C ILE A 273 -5.35 -2.22 30.44
N LEU A 274 -6.48 -2.34 29.74
CA LEU A 274 -6.61 -1.96 28.35
C LEU A 274 -7.22 -0.56 28.22
N ASP A 275 -6.55 0.32 27.45
CA ASP A 275 -7.05 1.63 27.04
C ASP A 275 -7.65 1.53 25.62
N PHE A 276 -8.97 1.57 25.55
CA PHE A 276 -9.72 1.56 24.29
C PHE A 276 -9.96 2.97 23.80
N ARG A 277 -9.87 3.12 22.48
CA ARG A 277 -10.08 4.38 21.79
C ARG A 277 -10.98 4.25 20.59
N LEU A 278 -11.91 5.18 20.49
CA LEU A 278 -12.81 5.33 19.37
C LEU A 278 -12.80 6.79 18.93
N ASP A 279 -12.20 7.07 17.78
CA ASP A 279 -12.16 8.42 17.21
C ASP A 279 -13.02 8.46 15.95
N THR A 280 -14.19 9.09 16.03
CA THR A 280 -15.12 9.15 14.90
C THR A 280 -14.75 10.24 13.89
N SER A 281 -13.84 11.14 14.26
CA SER A 281 -13.30 12.16 13.33
C SER A 281 -12.22 11.54 12.45
N LYS A 282 -11.30 10.78 13.05
CA LYS A 282 -10.24 10.05 12.35
C LYS A 282 -10.68 8.65 11.88
N LYS A 283 -11.90 8.24 12.23
CA LYS A 283 -12.58 7.02 11.79
C LYS A 283 -11.80 5.74 12.10
N TYR A 284 -11.51 5.51 13.37
CA TYR A 284 -10.89 4.27 13.83
C TYR A 284 -11.37 3.85 15.21
N PHE A 285 -11.24 2.54 15.46
CA PHE A 285 -11.28 1.89 16.76
C PHE A 285 -9.90 1.26 17.03
N SER A 286 -9.40 1.39 18.26
CA SER A 286 -8.10 0.84 18.64
C SER A 286 -8.01 0.57 20.13
N PHE A 287 -7.06 -0.25 20.55
CA PHE A 287 -6.71 -0.39 21.96
C PHE A 287 -5.24 -0.76 22.16
N ARG A 288 -4.78 -0.61 23.40
CA ARG A 288 -3.39 -0.81 23.84
C ARG A 288 -3.33 -0.97 25.36
N SER A 289 -2.14 -1.16 25.91
CA SER A 289 -1.94 -1.02 27.36
C SER A 289 -2.23 0.41 27.82
N ASN A 290 -2.94 0.55 28.93
CA ASN A 290 -3.23 1.83 29.55
C ASN A 290 -1.97 2.51 30.10
N GLU A 291 -0.95 1.73 30.42
CA GLU A 291 0.32 2.21 30.94
C GLU A 291 1.49 1.75 30.08
N LYS A 292 2.56 2.53 30.09
CA LYS A 292 3.81 2.11 29.44
C LYS A 292 4.49 1.10 30.34
N ILE A 293 4.61 -0.13 29.87
CA ILE A 293 5.40 -1.18 30.52
C ILE A 293 6.65 -1.36 29.66
N ASN A 294 7.84 -1.26 30.28
CA ASN A 294 9.13 -1.34 29.58
C ASN A 294 9.23 -0.40 28.35
N ASN A 295 8.75 0.84 28.49
CA ASN A 295 8.68 1.85 27.42
C ASN A 295 7.79 1.49 26.21
N SER A 296 7.03 0.41 26.27
CA SER A 296 6.12 -0.04 25.22
C SER A 296 4.67 0.00 25.70
N LEU A 297 3.75 0.33 24.78
CA LEU A 297 2.30 0.31 25.02
C LEU A 297 1.65 -0.99 24.53
N PHE A 298 2.48 -1.92 24.07
CA PHE A 298 2.08 -3.21 23.53
C PHE A 298 2.32 -4.35 24.52
N GLU A 299 3.12 -4.12 25.56
CA GLU A 299 3.41 -5.12 26.59
C GLU A 299 2.16 -5.35 27.43
N LEU A 300 1.54 -6.50 27.20
CA LEU A 300 0.36 -7.02 27.86
C LEU A 300 0.55 -8.53 27.97
N GLU A 301 0.15 -9.13 29.08
CA GLU A 301 0.29 -10.58 29.24
C GLU A 301 -0.59 -11.34 28.24
N GLY A 302 -1.79 -10.83 27.96
CA GLY A 302 -2.72 -11.39 26.98
C GLY A 302 -2.43 -11.00 25.53
N LYS A 303 -1.28 -10.38 25.22
CA LYS A 303 -0.98 -9.73 23.93
C LYS A 303 -1.35 -10.59 22.72
N GLU A 304 -0.86 -11.82 22.66
CA GLU A 304 -1.06 -12.70 21.50
C GLU A 304 -2.53 -13.10 21.32
N ILE A 305 -3.26 -13.33 22.42
CA ILE A 305 -4.70 -13.61 22.38
C ILE A 305 -5.44 -12.41 21.77
N TYR A 306 -5.13 -11.19 22.22
CA TYR A 306 -5.75 -9.98 21.67
C TYR A 306 -5.43 -9.79 20.19
N ARG A 307 -4.20 -10.07 19.75
CA ARG A 307 -3.78 -9.93 18.36
C ARG A 307 -4.55 -10.89 17.45
N ASN A 308 -4.62 -12.17 17.84
CA ASN A 308 -5.25 -13.22 17.04
C ASN A 308 -6.73 -12.97 16.79
N LEU A 309 -7.44 -12.33 17.73
CA LEU A 309 -8.85 -11.95 17.55
C LEU A 309 -9.08 -10.91 16.44
N PHE A 310 -8.04 -10.18 16.02
CA PHE A 310 -8.15 -9.07 15.07
C PHE A 310 -7.23 -9.18 13.84
N GLU A 311 -6.45 -10.25 13.73
CA GLU A 311 -5.37 -10.42 12.74
C GLU A 311 -5.84 -10.19 11.28
N GLU A 312 -7.02 -10.69 10.93
CA GLU A 312 -7.50 -10.64 9.54
C GLU A 312 -7.94 -9.23 9.06
N ASN A 313 -8.26 -8.30 9.97
CA ASN A 313 -8.93 -7.06 9.59
C ASN A 313 -8.43 -5.79 10.32
N ALA A 314 -7.35 -5.90 11.11
CA ALA A 314 -6.72 -4.77 11.79
C ALA A 314 -5.22 -4.64 11.44
N GLU A 315 -4.67 -3.45 11.64
CA GLU A 315 -3.23 -3.22 11.65
C GLU A 315 -2.74 -3.46 13.10
N LEU A 316 -1.82 -4.40 13.28
CA LEU A 316 -1.24 -4.73 14.60
C LEU A 316 -0.01 -3.87 14.87
N GLU A 317 0.19 -3.49 16.14
CA GLU A 317 1.33 -2.70 16.64
C GLU A 317 1.58 -1.41 15.83
N LYS A 318 0.50 -0.74 15.44
CA LYS A 318 0.57 0.49 14.65
C LYS A 318 0.73 1.72 15.55
N ASP A 319 1.82 2.45 15.35
CA ASP A 319 2.19 3.65 16.11
C ASP A 319 2.33 3.37 17.61
N SER A 320 1.23 3.54 18.36
CA SER A 320 1.15 3.29 19.80
C SER A 320 -0.06 2.44 20.16
N TRP A 321 -0.70 1.81 19.18
CA TRP A 321 -1.87 0.96 19.33
C TRP A 321 -1.51 -0.51 19.10
N LEU A 322 -1.83 -1.39 20.05
CA LEU A 322 -1.65 -2.82 19.86
C LEU A 322 -2.51 -3.32 18.69
N VAL A 323 -3.76 -2.88 18.67
CA VAL A 323 -4.71 -3.13 17.58
C VAL A 323 -5.23 -1.80 17.08
N TYR A 324 -5.12 -1.57 15.78
CA TYR A 324 -5.69 -0.41 15.10
C TYR A 324 -6.59 -0.87 13.95
N LYS A 325 -7.89 -0.58 14.03
CA LYS A 325 -8.85 -0.91 12.99
C LYS A 325 -9.52 0.36 12.47
N SER A 326 -9.21 0.72 11.22
CA SER A 326 -9.87 1.84 10.55
C SER A 326 -11.32 1.47 10.20
N PHE A 327 -12.24 2.42 10.28
CA PHE A 327 -13.65 2.20 9.93
C PHE A 327 -13.84 1.72 8.48
N LYS A 328 -12.87 2.00 7.61
CA LYS A 328 -12.90 1.51 6.22
C LYS A 328 -12.67 0.00 6.09
N ASN A 329 -12.17 -0.65 7.15
CA ASN A 329 -11.97 -2.11 7.17
C ASN A 329 -13.22 -2.84 7.69
N TYR A 330 -14.27 -2.11 8.05
CA TYR A 330 -15.57 -2.68 8.39
C TYR A 330 -16.47 -2.70 7.15
N ASN A 331 -17.35 -3.69 7.10
CA ASN A 331 -18.28 -3.85 6.00
C ASN A 331 -19.24 -2.66 5.95
N SER A 332 -19.28 -1.97 4.80
CA SER A 332 -20.12 -0.78 4.64
C SER A 332 -21.64 -1.03 4.60
N GLU A 333 -22.07 -2.29 4.50
CA GLU A 333 -23.48 -2.72 4.48
C GLU A 333 -24.10 -2.87 5.87
N LYS A 334 -23.27 -2.98 6.92
CA LYS A 334 -23.72 -3.15 8.31
C LYS A 334 -23.47 -1.88 9.12
N SER A 335 -24.23 -1.68 10.21
CA SER A 335 -23.99 -0.54 11.11
C SER A 335 -22.56 -0.63 11.66
N ILE A 336 -21.81 0.47 11.62
CA ILE A 336 -20.45 0.50 12.17
C ILE A 336 -20.47 0.25 13.68
N GLU A 337 -21.50 0.74 14.36
CA GLU A 337 -21.74 0.53 15.79
C GLU A 337 -21.96 -0.93 16.10
N GLU A 338 -22.75 -1.64 15.29
CA GLU A 338 -23.00 -3.06 15.46
C GLU A 338 -21.72 -3.86 15.24
N GLN A 339 -20.94 -3.54 14.21
CA GLN A 339 -19.70 -4.25 13.94
C GLN A 339 -18.62 -4.00 15.00
N ILE A 340 -18.45 -2.75 15.45
CA ILE A 340 -17.55 -2.43 16.58
C ILE A 340 -18.05 -3.13 17.86
N SER A 341 -19.37 -3.16 18.08
CA SER A 341 -19.94 -3.89 19.21
C SER A 341 -19.62 -5.38 19.11
N ASN A 342 -19.74 -6.00 17.94
CA ASN A 342 -19.45 -7.43 17.76
C ASN A 342 -17.97 -7.74 17.97
N ASP A 343 -17.06 -6.94 17.42
CA ASP A 343 -15.62 -7.03 17.69
C ASP A 343 -15.34 -6.97 19.21
N LEU A 344 -15.93 -5.99 19.91
CA LEU A 344 -15.78 -5.82 21.34
C LEU A 344 -16.43 -6.96 22.14
N LYS A 345 -17.60 -7.47 21.71
CA LYS A 345 -18.26 -8.61 22.38
C LYS A 345 -17.41 -9.86 22.34
N ILE A 346 -16.77 -10.15 21.20
CA ILE A 346 -15.86 -11.28 21.07
C ILE A 346 -14.70 -11.10 22.06
N LEU A 347 -14.02 -9.95 22.04
CA LEU A 347 -12.90 -9.65 22.94
C LEU A 347 -13.30 -9.72 24.43
N LEU A 348 -14.38 -9.04 24.81
CA LEU A 348 -14.85 -8.96 26.20
C LEU A 348 -15.37 -10.32 26.68
N GLY A 349 -15.96 -11.12 25.80
CA GLY A 349 -16.30 -12.52 26.06
C GLY A 349 -15.06 -13.36 26.35
N THR A 350 -14.02 -13.26 25.52
CA THR A 350 -12.73 -13.95 25.76
C THR A 350 -12.06 -13.50 27.05
N ILE A 351 -12.21 -12.23 27.45
CA ILE A 351 -11.68 -11.72 28.73
C ILE A 351 -12.45 -12.30 29.94
N LYS A 352 -13.79 -12.34 29.86
CA LYS A 352 -14.64 -12.82 30.97
C LYS A 352 -14.57 -14.33 31.17
N GLU A 353 -14.47 -15.07 30.07
CA GLU A 353 -14.28 -16.51 30.06
C GLU A 353 -13.01 -16.83 29.28
N PRO A 354 -11.82 -16.67 29.90
CA PRO A 354 -10.58 -17.08 29.27
C PRO A 354 -10.74 -18.55 28.92
N LEU A 355 -10.75 -18.86 27.62
CA LEU A 355 -10.90 -20.23 27.12
C LEU A 355 -9.94 -21.14 27.89
N LYS A 356 -10.48 -22.05 28.71
CA LYS A 356 -9.75 -23.20 29.24
C LYS A 356 -9.42 -24.12 28.06
N LYS A 357 -8.47 -23.76 27.20
CA LYS A 357 -7.77 -24.60 26.20
C LYS A 357 -7.10 -23.71 25.15
N TRP A 358 -5.87 -23.30 25.42
CA TRP A 358 -4.81 -23.14 24.42
C TRP A 358 -3.53 -23.65 25.09
N ASN A 359 -3.43 -24.98 25.20
CA ASN A 359 -2.18 -25.71 25.42
C ASN A 359 -1.74 -26.27 24.08
#